data_AF-A0A4Y8CB91-F1
#
_entry.id   AF-A0A4Y8CB91-F1
#
_cell.length_a   1.000
_cell.length_b   1.000
_cell.length_c   1.000
_cell.angle_alpha   90.00
_cell.angle_beta   90.00
_cell.angle_gamma   90.00
#
_symmetry.space_group_name_H-M   'P 1'
#
loop_
_entity.id
_entity.type
_entity.pdbx_description
1 polymer ?
#
loop_
_entity_poly.entity_id
_entity_poly.type
_entity_poly.pdbx_seq_one_letter_code
_entity_poly.pdbx_strand_id
1 'polypeptide(L)'
;MDREVFYIAGYDPKSYRFYYDLFKKNLKDYSHAFNIKTDLSKIEKNEQFPFFKISCEGVQTKYHFLTWNDIVKKNWSENYKDALADCYSFFRIYTITG
;
A
#
# COMPACT_ATOMS: atom_id res chain seq x y z
N MET A 1 -4.35 -7.78 -22.81
CA MET A 1 -5.15 -6.80 -22.03
C MET A 1 -4.40 -6.56 -20.74
N ASP A 2 -4.15 -5.31 -20.39
CA ASP A 2 -3.35 -4.95 -19.21
C ASP A 2 -4.27 -4.44 -18.11
N ARG A 3 -4.10 -4.98 -16.91
CA ARG A 3 -4.90 -4.66 -15.73
C ARG A 3 -3.98 -4.18 -14.61
N GLU A 4 -4.37 -3.11 -13.94
CA GLU A 4 -3.74 -2.70 -12.68
C GLU A 4 -4.71 -2.95 -11.52
N VAL A 5 -4.19 -3.54 -10.46
CA VAL A 5 -4.94 -3.85 -9.23
C VAL A 5 -4.19 -3.25 -8.07
N PHE A 6 -4.90 -2.48 -7.23
CA PHE A 6 -4.36 -1.84 -6.05
C PHE A 6 -4.98 -2.48 -4.81
N TYR A 7 -4.15 -3.14 -4.01
CA TYR A 7 -4.57 -3.70 -2.73
C TYR A 7 -4.20 -2.76 -1.60
N ILE A 8 -5.20 -2.34 -0.86
CA ILE A 8 -5.04 -1.49 0.32
C ILE A 8 -5.24 -2.38 1.54
N ALA A 9 -4.13 -2.70 2.21
CA ALA A 9 -4.21 -3.30 3.53
C ALA A 9 -4.75 -2.25 4.51
N GLY A 10 -5.73 -2.63 5.34
CA GLY A 10 -6.21 -1.78 6.43
C GLY A 10 -5.15 -1.58 7.52
N TYR A 11 -5.58 -1.45 8.78
CA TYR A 11 -4.66 -1.41 9.92
C TYR A 11 -4.11 -2.81 10.24
N ASP A 12 -3.37 -3.40 9.31
CA ASP A 12 -2.66 -4.67 9.50
C ASP A 12 -1.15 -4.38 9.55
N PRO A 13 -0.44 -4.77 10.63
CA PRO A 13 1.01 -4.59 10.74
C PRO A 13 1.80 -5.46 9.74
N LYS A 14 1.14 -6.38 9.02
CA LYS A 14 1.81 -7.29 8.09
C LYS A 14 2.28 -6.57 6.83
N SER A 15 3.52 -6.86 6.44
CA SER A 15 4.14 -6.31 5.22
C SER A 15 3.57 -6.93 3.94
N TYR A 16 3.78 -6.25 2.81
CA TYR A 16 3.47 -6.74 1.45
C TYR A 16 3.97 -8.16 1.15
N ARG A 17 5.05 -8.62 1.81
CA ARG A 17 5.57 -10.00 1.64
C ARG A 17 4.57 -11.05 2.10
N PHE A 18 3.91 -10.80 3.24
CA PHE A 18 2.90 -11.72 3.78
C PHE A 18 1.74 -11.88 2.79
N TYR A 19 1.24 -10.77 2.24
CA TYR A 19 0.16 -10.81 1.28
C TYR A 19 0.57 -11.41 -0.06
N TYR A 20 1.82 -11.22 -0.49
CA TYR A 20 2.36 -11.91 -1.65
C TYR A 20 2.39 -13.43 -1.44
N ASP A 21 2.87 -13.92 -0.30
CA ASP A 21 2.90 -15.36 0.00
C ASP A 21 1.49 -15.95 0.11
N LEU A 22 0.57 -15.22 0.75
CA LEU A 22 -0.85 -15.58 0.82
C LEU A 22 -1.47 -15.67 -0.59
N PHE A 23 -1.24 -14.66 -1.43
CA PHE A 23 -1.73 -14.63 -2.79
C PHE A 23 -1.17 -15.79 -3.61
N LYS A 24 0.14 -16.03 -3.53
CA LYS A 24 0.82 -17.13 -4.23
C LYS A 24 0.24 -18.49 -3.85
N LYS A 25 -0.04 -18.72 -2.57
CA LYS A 25 -0.67 -19.96 -2.08
C LYS A 25 -2.06 -20.14 -2.70
N ASN A 26 -2.91 -19.11 -2.60
CA ASN A 26 -4.27 -19.15 -3.13
C ASN A 26 -4.30 -19.29 -4.66
N LEU A 27 -3.37 -18.64 -5.36
CA LEU A 27 -3.27 -18.73 -6.82
C LEU A 27 -2.93 -20.15 -7.27
N LYS A 28 -2.07 -20.86 -6.53
CA LYS A 28 -1.72 -22.25 -6.83
C LYS A 28 -2.94 -23.16 -6.69
N ASP A 29 -3.69 -23.02 -5.60
CA ASP A 29 -4.89 -23.82 -5.35
C ASP A 29 -5.98 -23.53 -6.41
N TYR A 30 -6.14 -22.25 -6.78
CA TYR A 30 -7.07 -21.82 -7.82
C TYR A 30 -6.67 -22.32 -9.22
N SER A 31 -5.40 -22.17 -9.60
CA SER A 31 -4.86 -22.66 -10.87
C SER A 31 -5.08 -24.16 -11.03
N HIS A 32 -4.87 -24.94 -9.96
CA HIS A 32 -5.10 -26.38 -9.97
C HIS A 32 -6.60 -26.72 -10.10
N ALA A 33 -7.48 -26.04 -9.35
CA ALA A 33 -8.91 -26.33 -9.36
C ALA A 33 -9.58 -26.01 -10.70
N PHE A 34 -9.14 -24.94 -11.37
CA PHE A 34 -9.73 -24.46 -12.63
C PHE A 34 -8.91 -24.82 -13.88
N ASN A 35 -7.78 -25.53 -13.71
CA ASN A 35 -6.85 -25.89 -14.78
C ASN A 35 -6.34 -24.69 -15.61
N ILE A 36 -6.11 -23.57 -14.93
CA ILE A 36 -5.69 -22.31 -15.54
C ILE A 36 -4.16 -22.20 -15.47
N LYS A 37 -3.52 -21.84 -16.58
CA LYS A 37 -2.07 -21.56 -16.60
C LYS A 37 -1.82 -20.15 -16.10
N THR A 38 -1.15 -20.04 -14.96
CA THR A 38 -0.78 -18.75 -14.34
C THR A 38 0.72 -18.71 -14.10
N ASP A 39 1.35 -17.60 -14.48
CA ASP A 39 2.74 -17.29 -14.12
C ASP A 39 2.78 -16.07 -13.19
N LEU A 40 3.62 -16.15 -12.15
CA LEU A 40 3.71 -15.15 -11.09
C LEU A 40 5.15 -14.66 -10.98
N SER A 41 5.36 -13.35 -11.15
CA SER A 41 6.68 -12.74 -11.00
C SER A 41 7.07 -12.63 -9.53
N LYS A 42 8.37 -12.42 -9.28
CA LYS A 42 8.86 -11.96 -7.97
C LYS A 42 8.35 -10.55 -7.69
N ILE A 43 8.39 -10.17 -6.41
CA ILE A 43 8.08 -8.81 -5.95
C ILE A 43 9.15 -7.86 -6.50
N GLU A 44 8.70 -6.84 -7.23
CA GLU A 44 9.49 -5.71 -7.70
C GLU A 44 9.31 -4.53 -6.74
N LYS A 45 10.42 -3.84 -6.44
CA LYS A 45 10.48 -2.70 -5.50
C LYS A 45 11.01 -1.41 -6.14
N ASN A 46 11.19 -1.40 -7.45
CA ASN A 46 11.83 -0.29 -8.15
C ASN A 46 10.91 0.94 -8.29
N GLU A 47 9.61 0.79 -8.05
CA GLU A 47 8.63 1.87 -8.12
C GLU A 47 8.20 2.37 -6.75
N GLN A 48 7.38 3.43 -6.73
CA GLN A 48 6.86 4.06 -5.50
C GLN A 48 6.14 3.08 -4.57
N PHE A 49 5.54 2.02 -5.12
CA PHE A 49 4.88 0.96 -4.35
C PHE A 49 5.36 -0.41 -4.79
N PRO A 50 5.60 -1.35 -3.85
CA PRO A 50 5.98 -2.71 -4.20
C PRO A 50 4.85 -3.38 -4.98
N PHE A 51 5.21 -4.05 -6.07
CA PHE A 51 4.24 -4.72 -6.93
C PHE A 51 4.76 -6.08 -7.40
N PHE A 52 3.86 -6.90 -7.95
CA PHE A 52 4.20 -8.12 -8.67
C PHE A 52 3.28 -8.28 -9.88
N LYS A 53 3.71 -9.06 -10.86
CA LYS A 53 3.01 -9.28 -12.11
C LYS A 53 2.43 -10.69 -12.16
N ILE A 54 1.23 -10.80 -12.69
CA ILE A 54 0.53 -12.06 -12.93
C ILE A 54 0.22 -12.15 -14.42
N SER A 55 0.64 -13.22 -15.06
CA SER A 55 0.31 -13.50 -16.46
C SER A 55 -0.64 -14.69 -16.52
N CYS A 56 -1.81 -14.50 -17.14
CA CYS A 56 -2.83 -15.53 -17.27
C CYS A 56 -3.55 -15.36 -18.60
N GLU A 57 -3.51 -16.37 -19.48
CA GLU A 57 -4.34 -16.47 -20.70
C GLU A 57 -4.45 -15.17 -21.55
N GLY A 58 -3.34 -14.44 -21.71
CA GLY A 58 -3.30 -13.20 -22.51
C GLY A 58 -3.67 -11.92 -21.74
N VAL A 59 -3.92 -12.03 -20.45
CA VAL A 59 -4.08 -10.91 -19.51
C VAL A 59 -2.82 -10.79 -18.66
N GLN A 60 -2.23 -9.59 -18.66
CA GLN A 60 -1.19 -9.22 -17.71
C GLN A 60 -1.81 -8.34 -16.62
N THR A 61 -1.63 -8.75 -15.37
CA THR A 61 -2.10 -7.97 -14.22
C THR A 61 -0.90 -7.52 -13.41
N LYS A 62 -0.75 -6.21 -13.23
CA LYS A 62 0.14 -5.63 -12.21
C LYS A 62 -0.62 -5.46 -10.92
N TYR A 63 -0.11 -6.05 -9.85
CA TYR A 63 -0.72 -6.00 -8.54
C TYR A 63 0.16 -5.18 -7.61
N HIS A 64 -0.35 -4.02 -7.18
CA HIS A 64 0.32 -3.08 -6.31
C HIS A 64 -0.14 -3.28 -4.86
N PHE A 65 0.80 -3.29 -3.94
CA PHE A 65 0.53 -3.29 -2.51
C PHE A 65 0.68 -1.88 -1.95
N LEU A 66 -0.43 -1.33 -1.45
CA LEU A 66 -0.48 -0.07 -0.73
C LEU A 66 -0.66 -0.38 0.75
N THR A 67 0.29 0.05 1.56
CA THR A 67 0.09 0.05 3.01
C THR A 67 -0.73 1.28 3.39
N TRP A 68 -1.67 1.16 4.33
CA TRP A 68 -2.46 2.28 4.86
C TRP A 68 -1.58 3.50 5.22
N ASN A 69 -0.40 3.20 5.79
CA ASN A 69 0.58 4.21 6.14
C ASN A 69 1.10 5.02 4.94
N ASP A 70 1.19 4.42 3.74
CA ASP A 70 1.65 5.11 2.52
C ASP A 70 0.60 6.10 1.99
N ILE A 71 -0.68 5.79 2.16
CA ILE A 71 -1.80 6.66 1.77
C ILE A 71 -1.97 7.79 2.79
N VAL A 72 -1.89 7.46 4.08
CA VAL A 72 -2.08 8.42 5.16
C VAL A 72 -0.88 9.35 5.30
N LYS A 73 0.38 8.87 5.36
CA LYS A 73 1.55 9.77 5.47
C LYS A 73 1.70 10.74 4.31
N LYS A 74 1.19 10.40 3.12
CA LYS A 74 1.24 11.27 1.95
C LYS A 74 0.23 12.43 2.03
N ASN A 75 -0.92 12.22 2.68
CA ASN A 75 -1.99 13.21 2.80
C ASN A 75 -2.11 13.84 4.20
N TRP A 76 -1.51 13.20 5.21
CA TRP A 76 -1.44 13.66 6.59
C TRP A 76 -0.01 14.11 6.85
N SER A 77 0.20 15.41 6.70
CA SER A 77 1.47 16.05 7.07
C SER A 77 1.80 15.73 8.53
N GLU A 78 2.94 15.08 8.77
CA GLU A 78 3.55 14.88 10.10
C GLU A 78 4.01 16.20 10.76
N ASN A 79 3.47 17.36 10.36
CA ASN A 79 3.85 18.64 10.94
C ASN A 79 3.23 18.82 12.34
N TYR A 80 3.70 18.01 13.29
CA TYR A 80 3.69 18.33 14.72
C TYR A 80 4.26 19.74 14.98
N LYS A 81 5.13 20.23 14.08
CA LYS A 81 5.67 21.59 14.11
C LYS A 81 4.62 22.67 13.83
N ASP A 82 3.65 22.42 12.96
CA ASP A 82 2.55 23.37 12.71
C ASP A 82 1.60 23.38 13.92
N ALA A 83 1.30 22.20 14.48
CA ALA A 83 0.52 22.10 15.72
C ALA A 83 1.23 22.78 16.92
N LEU A 84 2.56 22.73 17.00
CA LEU A 84 3.35 23.43 18.02
C LEU A 84 3.43 24.94 17.76
N ALA A 85 3.53 25.37 16.50
CA ALA A 85 3.49 26.79 16.13
C ALA A 85 2.13 27.41 16.46
N ASP A 86 1.04 26.68 16.23
CA ASP A 86 -0.30 27.09 16.61
C ASP A 86 -0.40 27.20 18.14
N CYS A 87 0.05 26.21 18.90
CA CYS A 87 0.11 26.28 20.37
C CYS A 87 0.93 27.49 20.87
N TYR A 88 2.05 27.81 20.23
CA TYR A 88 2.88 28.97 20.57
C TYR A 88 2.17 30.30 20.27
N SER A 89 1.44 30.39 19.16
CA SER A 89 0.65 31.57 18.82
C SER A 89 -0.46 31.84 19.84
N PHE A 90 -1.16 30.79 20.29
CA PHE A 90 -2.15 30.87 21.35
C PHE A 90 -1.53 31.33 22.67
N PHE A 91 -0.37 30.76 23.05
CA PHE A 91 0.33 31.15 24.28
C PHE A 91 0.73 32.63 24.26
N ARG A 92 1.24 33.11 23.12
CA ARG A 92 1.67 34.51 22.92
C ARG A 92 0.50 35.50 23.01
N ILE A 93 -0.63 35.18 22.38
CA ILE A 93 -1.82 36.04 22.46
C ILE A 93 -2.31 36.10 23.90
N TYR A 94 -2.39 34.95 24.59
CA TYR A 94 -2.88 34.87 25.96
C TYR A 94 -1.98 35.59 26.98
N THR A 95 -0.67 35.71 26.72
CA THR A 95 0.27 36.48 27.57
C THR A 95 0.31 37.98 27.26
N ILE A 96 -0.10 38.40 26.06
CA ILE A 96 -0.12 39.83 25.67
C ILE A 96 -1.48 40.47 26.00
N THR A 97 -2.57 39.71 25.98
CA THR A 97 -3.92 40.19 26.33
C THR A 97 -4.29 39.93 27.80
N GLY A 98 -3.39 39.35 28.59
CA GLY A 98 -3.53 39.14 30.04
C GLY A 98 -2.84 40.24 30.85
#